data_AF-A0A261PXT9-F1
#
_entry.id   AF-A0A261PXT9-F1
#
_cell.length_a   1.000
_cell.length_b   1.000
_cell.length_c   1.000
_cell.angle_alpha   90.00
_cell.angle_beta   90.00
_cell.angle_gamma   90.00
#
_symmetry.space_group_name_H-M   'P 1'
#
loop_
_entity.id
_entity.type
_entity.pdbx_description
1 polymer ?
#
loop_
_entity_poly.entity_id
_entity_poly.type
_entity_poly.pdbx_seq_one_letter_code
_entity_poly.pdbx_strand_id
1 'polypeptide(L)'
;MPMNKWYLGLVLFWGVLSPAWANHIVGGNFEMVAIPNRPGRFHLYMNLFFDEIGGRTSPKERDIVISIFRKRDNNREVNIRMDLESDQPLRYTNPSCAEARNLKTSVLRYHYELNLDPRQYSDPQGYYVAFERCCRNTATVNLVSPGRSGMVFTWNFRLCNATDRLSRTRRPFLVRPTANTSA
;
A
#
# COMPACT_ATOMS: atom_id res chain seq x y z
N MET A 1 5.74 -48.52 19.87
CA MET A 1 5.90 -47.89 21.19
C MET A 1 4.70 -46.97 21.41
N PRO A 2 3.83 -47.22 22.42
CA PRO A 2 2.63 -46.41 22.62
C PRO A 2 3.03 -45.01 23.11
N MET A 3 2.79 -44.00 22.28
CA MET A 3 3.06 -42.60 22.62
C MET A 3 2.13 -42.18 23.77
N ASN A 4 2.71 -41.79 24.90
CA ASN A 4 1.96 -41.43 26.10
C ASN A 4 1.09 -40.19 25.81
N LYS A 5 -0.23 -40.29 26.05
CA LYS A 5 -1.23 -39.25 25.69
C LYS A 5 -0.94 -37.88 26.31
N TRP A 6 -0.13 -37.85 27.37
CA TRP A 6 0.32 -36.63 28.06
C TRP A 6 1.23 -35.74 27.19
N TYR A 7 2.03 -36.32 26.29
CA TYR A 7 2.88 -35.53 25.38
C TYR A 7 2.07 -34.74 24.36
N LEU A 8 0.93 -35.28 23.90
CA LEU A 8 0.01 -34.57 23.02
C LEU A 8 -0.58 -33.33 23.71
N GLY A 9 -0.91 -33.45 25.01
CA GLY A 9 -1.39 -32.34 25.82
C GLY A 9 -0.34 -31.24 26.04
N LEU A 10 0.92 -31.63 26.29
CA LEU A 10 2.04 -30.69 26.42
C LEU A 10 2.36 -29.95 25.11
N VAL A 11 2.31 -30.64 23.96
CA VAL A 11 2.50 -30.02 22.64
C VAL A 11 1.35 -29.06 22.31
N LEU A 12 0.11 -29.40 22.66
CA LEU A 12 -1.04 -28.50 22.49
C LEU A 12 -0.94 -27.26 23.40
N PHE A 13 -0.46 -27.41 24.63
CA PHE A 13 -0.33 -26.31 25.60
C PHE A 13 0.77 -25.31 25.21
N TRP A 14 1.89 -25.78 24.63
CA TRP A 14 2.94 -24.90 24.13
C TRP A 14 2.59 -24.19 22.81
N GLY A 15 1.73 -24.77 21.96
CA GLY A 15 1.29 -24.15 20.71
C GLY A 15 0.38 -22.92 20.89
N VAL A 16 -0.31 -22.79 22.03
CA VAL A 16 -1.30 -21.73 22.30
C VAL A 16 -0.67 -20.45 22.90
N LEU A 17 0.58 -20.52 23.37
CA LEU A 17 1.27 -19.38 24.00
C LEU A 17 2.06 -18.51 23.01
N SER A 18 1.83 -18.65 21.70
CA SER A 18 2.52 -17.82 20.71
C SER A 18 1.88 -16.43 20.63
N PRO A 19 2.57 -15.35 21.04
CA PRO A 19 2.08 -14.00 20.83
C PRO A 19 2.00 -13.71 19.31
N ALA A 20 0.78 -13.57 18.77
CA ALA A 20 0.58 -13.05 17.41
C ALA A 20 0.40 -11.53 17.49
N TRP A 21 1.45 -10.78 17.15
CA TRP A 21 1.45 -9.32 17.18
C TRP A 21 1.38 -8.80 15.76
N ALA A 22 0.40 -7.95 15.48
CA ALA A 22 0.33 -7.23 14.21
C ALA A 22 -0.51 -5.97 14.34
N ASN A 23 0.15 -4.88 14.69
CA ASN A 23 -0.43 -3.54 14.64
C ASN A 23 0.55 -2.69 13.85
N HIS A 24 0.15 -2.01 12.78
CA HIS A 24 1.14 -1.18 12.07
C HIS A 24 0.57 -0.17 11.08
N ILE A 25 -0.50 -0.48 10.34
CA ILE A 25 -0.91 0.37 9.21
C ILE A 25 -2.41 0.59 9.25
N VAL A 26 -2.80 1.84 9.02
CA VAL A 26 -4.19 2.29 8.99
C VAL A 26 -4.71 2.36 7.55
N GLY A 27 -3.82 2.60 6.58
CA GLY A 27 -4.15 2.62 5.15
C GLY A 27 -3.02 3.19 4.30
N GLY A 28 -3.34 3.64 3.10
CA GLY A 28 -2.38 4.25 2.19
C GLY A 28 -2.98 4.57 0.83
N ASN A 29 -2.25 5.32 0.02
CA ASN A 29 -2.64 5.67 -1.34
C ASN A 29 -1.43 5.87 -2.25
N PHE A 30 -1.62 5.56 -3.53
CA PHE A 30 -0.71 5.99 -4.57
C PHE A 30 -0.98 7.45 -4.98
N GLU A 31 0.07 8.12 -5.41
CA GLU A 31 0.04 9.45 -6.01
C GLU A 31 1.03 9.44 -7.18
N MET A 32 0.65 10.03 -8.32
CA MET A 32 1.54 10.13 -9.47
C MET A 32 1.55 11.54 -10.02
N VAL A 33 2.75 12.11 -10.19
CA VAL A 33 2.96 13.49 -10.64
C VAL A 33 3.84 13.49 -11.88
N ALA A 34 3.38 14.09 -12.97
CA ALA A 34 4.16 14.18 -14.21
C ALA A 34 5.40 15.06 -14.01
N ILE A 35 6.55 14.64 -14.56
CA ILE A 35 7.78 15.44 -14.51
C ILE A 35 7.74 16.47 -15.63
N PRO A 36 7.85 17.78 -15.33
CA PRO A 36 7.84 18.82 -16.34
C PRO A 36 8.92 18.59 -17.41
N ASN A 37 8.57 18.82 -18.67
CA ASN A 37 9.45 18.70 -19.83
C ASN A 37 10.08 17.30 -20.05
N ARG A 38 9.57 16.24 -19.41
CA ARG A 38 10.00 14.85 -19.63
C ARG A 38 8.81 13.95 -19.95
N PRO A 39 8.38 13.85 -21.23
CA PRO A 39 7.25 13.01 -21.63
C PRO A 39 7.44 11.56 -21.19
N GLY A 40 6.39 10.95 -20.65
CA GLY A 40 6.44 9.56 -20.16
C GLY A 40 7.10 9.38 -18.79
N ARG A 41 7.65 10.44 -18.18
CA ARG A 41 8.27 10.37 -16.85
C ARG A 41 7.39 10.97 -15.76
N PHE A 42 7.33 10.26 -14.64
CA PHE A 42 6.47 10.59 -13.51
C PHE A 42 7.19 10.32 -12.19
N HIS A 43 6.94 11.15 -11.18
CA HIS A 43 7.18 10.76 -9.80
C HIS A 43 5.99 9.91 -9.34
N LEU A 44 6.27 8.67 -8.97
CA LEU A 44 5.31 7.78 -8.32
C LEU A 44 5.60 7.78 -6.82
N TYR A 45 4.54 7.98 -6.03
CA TYR A 45 4.60 7.91 -4.59
C TYR A 45 3.62 6.89 -4.04
N MET A 46 4.06 6.16 -3.01
CA MET A 46 3.18 5.39 -2.15
C MET A 46 3.19 6.05 -0.77
N ASN A 47 2.07 6.63 -0.37
CA ASN A 47 1.89 7.20 0.96
C ASN A 47 1.26 6.11 1.85
N LEU A 48 1.95 5.72 2.90
CA LEU A 48 1.48 4.72 3.86
C LEU A 48 1.19 5.37 5.21
N PHE A 49 -0.03 5.20 5.71
CA PHE A 49 -0.46 5.73 7.01
C PHE A 49 -0.14 4.74 8.11
N PHE A 50 0.85 5.10 8.91
CA PHE A 50 1.53 4.26 9.87
C PHE A 50 1.08 4.56 11.31
N ASP A 51 0.57 3.57 12.05
CA ASP A 51 0.17 3.74 13.45
C ASP A 51 1.40 3.63 14.37
N GLU A 52 1.79 4.74 15.00
CA GLU A 52 2.96 4.85 15.87
C GLU A 52 2.78 4.21 17.25
N ILE A 53 1.54 3.98 17.68
CA ILE A 53 1.24 3.37 18.99
C ILE A 53 1.14 1.86 18.81
N GLY A 54 0.28 1.44 17.88
CA GLY A 54 0.16 0.05 17.52
C GLY A 54 1.45 -0.51 16.92
N GLY A 55 2.14 0.27 16.10
CA GLY A 55 3.27 -0.17 15.30
C GLY A 55 4.64 -0.21 15.95
N ARG A 56 4.75 -0.05 17.26
CA ARG A 56 6.05 0.03 17.96
C ARG A 56 6.97 -1.17 17.77
N THR A 57 6.42 -2.37 17.60
CA THR A 57 7.19 -3.61 17.36
C THR A 57 7.41 -3.92 15.88
N SER A 58 6.73 -3.15 15.05
CA SER A 58 6.87 -2.99 13.62
C SER A 58 8.06 -2.14 13.15
N PRO A 59 9.12 -2.65 12.49
CA PRO A 59 10.05 -1.74 11.85
C PRO A 59 9.38 -1.04 10.66
N LYS A 60 9.61 0.26 10.53
CA LYS A 60 9.32 1.00 9.29
C LYS A 60 10.33 0.57 8.23
N GLU A 61 9.86 0.07 7.10
CA GLU A 61 10.73 -0.35 6.01
C GLU A 61 11.44 0.84 5.36
N ARG A 62 12.71 0.65 4.96
CA ARG A 62 13.47 1.65 4.20
C ARG A 62 13.12 1.66 2.72
N ASP A 63 12.62 0.53 2.23
CA ASP A 63 12.16 0.35 0.87
C ASP A 63 10.97 -0.60 0.83
N ILE A 64 10.15 -0.48 -0.22
CA ILE A 64 9.05 -1.39 -0.52
C ILE A 64 9.13 -1.86 -1.97
N VAL A 65 8.55 -3.02 -2.25
CA VAL A 65 8.42 -3.53 -3.62
C VAL A 65 6.96 -3.44 -4.05
N ILE A 66 6.72 -2.73 -5.15
CA ILE A 66 5.43 -2.68 -5.84
C ILE A 66 5.55 -3.43 -7.18
N SER A 67 4.44 -3.81 -7.77
CA SER A 67 4.40 -4.49 -9.07
C SER A 67 3.45 -3.79 -10.04
N ILE A 68 3.82 -3.69 -11.31
CA ILE A 68 2.94 -3.24 -12.38
C ILE A 68 2.44 -4.46 -13.15
N PHE A 69 1.14 -4.49 -13.43
CA PHE A 69 0.47 -5.55 -14.14
C PHE A 69 -0.33 -4.99 -15.32
N ARG A 70 -0.38 -5.75 -16.40
CA ARG A 70 -1.27 -5.49 -17.54
C ARG A 70 -2.67 -5.97 -17.23
N LYS A 71 -3.68 -5.13 -17.49
CA LYS A 71 -5.08 -5.44 -17.12
C LYS A 71 -5.69 -6.60 -17.89
N ARG A 72 -5.27 -6.79 -19.14
CA ARG A 72 -5.86 -7.79 -20.04
C ARG A 72 -5.77 -9.22 -19.54
N ASP A 73 -4.62 -9.57 -18.97
CA ASP A 73 -4.29 -10.93 -18.58
C ASP A 73 -3.66 -11.01 -17.18
N ASN A 74 -3.64 -9.90 -16.43
CA ASN A 74 -2.96 -9.78 -15.14
C ASN A 74 -1.48 -10.17 -15.20
N ASN A 75 -0.87 -10.09 -16.38
CA ASN A 75 0.54 -10.39 -16.53
C ASN A 75 1.38 -9.32 -15.82
N ARG A 76 2.34 -9.75 -15.00
CA ARG A 76 3.24 -8.83 -14.29
C ARG A 76 4.29 -8.30 -15.25
N GLU A 77 4.30 -7.00 -15.45
CA GLU A 77 5.23 -6.30 -16.35
C GLU A 77 6.57 -6.01 -15.65
N VAL A 78 6.53 -5.54 -14.40
CA VAL A 78 7.75 -5.16 -13.66
C VAL A 78 7.53 -5.14 -12.15
N ASN A 79 8.60 -5.42 -11.40
CA ASN A 79 8.70 -5.13 -9.97
C ASN A 79 9.55 -3.87 -9.78
N ILE A 80 9.06 -2.93 -8.97
CA ILE A 80 9.73 -1.67 -8.69
C ILE A 80 10.01 -1.60 -7.20
N ARG A 81 11.28 -1.36 -6.85
CA ARG A 81 11.68 -0.99 -5.49
C ARG A 81 11.54 0.52 -5.33
N MET A 82 10.75 0.95 -4.35
CA MET A 82 10.56 2.35 -3.99
C MET A 82 11.25 2.63 -2.67
N ASP A 83 12.04 3.69 -2.61
CA ASP A 83 12.78 4.07 -1.41
C ASP A 83 11.98 5.04 -0.55
N LEU A 84 12.09 4.93 0.77
CA LEU A 84 11.47 5.84 1.73
C LEU A 84 12.09 7.24 1.58
N GLU A 85 11.27 8.17 1.10
CA GLU A 85 11.62 9.58 0.93
C GLU A 85 11.41 10.36 2.24
N SER A 86 10.31 10.11 2.94
CA SER A 86 10.02 10.82 4.20
C SER A 86 9.13 10.04 5.15
N ASP A 87 9.24 10.39 6.44
CA ASP A 87 8.45 9.89 7.56
C ASP A 87 8.02 11.12 8.38
N GLN A 88 6.75 11.51 8.27
CA GLN A 88 6.24 12.75 8.84
C GLN A 88 4.98 12.49 9.67
N PRO A 89 4.80 13.12 10.84
CA PRO A 89 3.58 12.97 11.63
C PRO A 89 2.37 13.50 10.85
N LEU A 90 1.28 12.72 10.85
CA LEU A 90 0.01 13.11 10.23
C LEU A 90 -0.62 14.24 11.04
N ARG A 91 -0.96 15.33 10.37
CA ARG A 91 -1.71 16.44 10.98
C ARG A 91 -3.21 16.14 10.93
N TYR A 92 -3.80 15.83 12.08
CA TYR A 92 -5.25 15.58 12.18
C TYR A 92 -6.05 16.87 12.04
N THR A 93 -7.14 16.82 11.28
CA THR A 93 -8.09 17.95 11.14
C THR A 93 -8.76 18.30 12.47
N ASN A 94 -8.98 17.31 13.35
CA ASN A 94 -9.53 17.50 14.69
C ASN A 94 -8.55 16.96 15.74
N PRO A 95 -7.66 17.81 16.29
CA PRO A 95 -6.67 17.40 17.29
C PRO A 95 -7.30 16.86 18.58
N SER A 96 -8.40 17.45 19.07
CA SER A 96 -9.07 17.00 20.31
C SER A 96 -9.63 15.59 20.18
N CYS A 97 -10.18 15.23 19.01
CA CYS A 97 -10.65 13.86 18.75
C CYS A 97 -9.47 12.87 18.69
N ALA A 98 -8.37 13.26 18.05
CA ALA A 98 -7.17 12.44 17.99
C ALA A 98 -6.59 12.20 19.38
N GLU A 99 -6.51 13.23 20.23
CA GLU A 99 -6.04 13.13 21.61
C GLU A 99 -6.97 12.25 22.47
N ALA A 100 -8.29 12.49 22.42
CA ALA A 100 -9.27 11.72 23.18
C ALA A 100 -9.24 10.22 22.84
N ARG A 101 -8.83 9.88 21.61
CA ARG A 101 -8.70 8.49 21.14
C ARG A 101 -7.26 7.98 21.14
N ASN A 102 -6.32 8.76 21.66
CA ASN A 102 -4.89 8.47 21.67
C ASN A 102 -4.38 8.03 20.29
N LEU A 103 -4.71 8.79 19.24
CA LEU A 103 -4.28 8.51 17.87
C LEU A 103 -2.92 9.13 17.62
N LYS A 104 -1.99 8.33 17.09
CA LYS A 104 -0.69 8.79 16.63
C LYS A 104 -0.34 8.10 15.33
N THR A 105 -0.34 8.85 14.23
CA THR A 105 -0.14 8.33 12.88
C THR A 105 0.96 9.11 12.19
N SER A 106 1.81 8.44 11.43
CA SER A 106 2.78 9.05 10.52
C SER A 106 2.47 8.69 9.07
N VAL A 107 2.94 9.51 8.15
CA VAL A 107 2.90 9.27 6.71
C VAL A 107 4.29 8.86 6.28
N LEU A 108 4.45 7.60 5.88
CA LEU A 108 5.66 7.12 5.22
C LEU A 108 5.47 7.31 3.72
N ARG A 109 6.26 8.19 3.12
CA ARG A 109 6.20 8.46 1.68
C ARG A 109 7.35 7.75 1.00
N TYR A 110 7.03 6.75 0.19
CA TYR A 110 7.98 6.07 -0.69
C TYR A 110 7.94 6.70 -2.07
N HIS A 111 9.08 6.78 -2.73
CA HIS A 111 9.21 7.44 -4.03
C HIS A 111 9.90 6.56 -5.08
N TYR A 112 9.55 6.78 -6.34
CA TYR A 112 10.26 6.23 -7.50
C TYR A 112 10.03 7.11 -8.73
N GLU A 113 11.08 7.37 -9.52
CA GLU A 113 10.93 7.99 -10.84
C GLU A 113 10.53 6.93 -11.87
N LEU A 114 9.25 6.93 -12.23
CA LEU A 114 8.67 5.99 -13.18
C LEU A 114 8.82 6.49 -14.61
N ASN A 115 9.33 5.62 -15.49
CA ASN A 115 9.32 5.83 -16.94
C ASN A 115 8.31 4.89 -17.61
N LEU A 116 7.25 5.46 -18.18
CA LEU A 116 6.23 4.75 -18.93
C LEU A 116 6.49 4.89 -20.43
N ASP A 117 7.37 4.05 -20.97
CA ASP A 117 7.63 3.99 -22.42
C ASP A 117 6.35 3.52 -23.15
N PRO A 118 5.79 4.31 -24.08
CA PRO A 118 4.63 3.91 -24.88
C PRO A 118 4.82 2.60 -25.66
N ARG A 119 6.06 2.19 -25.96
CA ARG A 119 6.33 0.89 -26.62
C ARG A 119 6.04 -0.29 -25.69
N GLN A 120 6.27 -0.13 -24.39
CA GLN A 120 6.04 -1.16 -23.38
C GLN A 120 4.64 -1.07 -22.76
N TYR A 121 4.12 0.14 -22.60
CA TYR A 121 2.86 0.43 -21.92
C TYR A 121 1.72 0.81 -22.89
N SER A 122 1.57 0.07 -24.00
CA SER A 122 0.61 0.34 -25.08
C SER A 122 -0.72 -0.42 -24.99
N ASP A 123 -0.91 -1.30 -24.01
CA ASP A 123 -2.12 -2.13 -23.95
C ASP A 123 -3.39 -1.26 -23.85
N PRO A 124 -4.38 -1.47 -24.73
CA PRO A 124 -5.57 -0.63 -24.81
C PRO A 124 -6.53 -0.82 -23.64
N GLN A 125 -6.33 -1.78 -22.74
CA GLN A 125 -7.07 -1.87 -21.48
C GLN A 125 -6.33 -1.15 -20.35
N GLY A 126 -5.03 -0.94 -20.49
CA GLY A 126 -4.15 -0.24 -19.55
C GLY A 126 -3.50 -1.17 -18.54
N TYR A 127 -3.02 -0.57 -17.46
CA TYR A 127 -2.17 -1.22 -16.46
C TYR A 127 -2.64 -0.86 -15.06
N TYR A 128 -2.22 -1.65 -14.08
CA TYR A 128 -2.40 -1.34 -12.68
C TYR A 128 -1.14 -1.60 -11.87
N VAL A 129 -0.89 -0.75 -10.90
CA VAL A 129 0.14 -0.93 -9.88
C VAL A 129 -0.53 -1.61 -8.69
N ALA A 130 0.13 -2.60 -8.11
CA ALA A 130 -0.27 -3.17 -6.84
C ALA A 130 0.89 -3.16 -5.85
N PHE A 131 0.56 -2.82 -4.60
CA PHE A 131 1.40 -3.01 -3.44
C PHE A 131 0.63 -3.83 -2.43
N GLU A 132 1.19 -4.97 -2.04
CA GLU A 132 0.67 -5.76 -0.94
C GLU A 132 1.58 -5.58 0.27
N ARG A 133 0.96 -5.38 1.42
CA ARG A 133 1.67 -5.47 2.69
C ARG A 133 0.91 -6.40 3.60
N CYS A 134 1.66 -7.25 4.28
CA CYS A 134 1.07 -8.08 5.29
C CYS A 134 0.62 -7.21 6.48
N CYS A 135 -0.53 -7.67 6.97
CA CYS A 135 -1.18 -7.37 8.24
C CYS A 135 -1.75 -5.95 8.42
N ARG A 136 -3.08 -5.90 8.56
CA ARG A 136 -3.83 -4.78 9.11
C ARG A 136 -3.54 -4.61 10.60
N ASN A 137 -3.93 -3.46 11.11
CA ASN A 137 -3.91 -3.17 12.54
C ASN A 137 -4.88 -4.08 13.31
N THR A 138 -4.44 -4.83 14.34
CA THR A 138 -5.34 -5.63 15.20
C THR A 138 -6.41 -4.80 15.92
N ALA A 139 -6.19 -3.50 16.11
CA ALA A 139 -7.22 -2.60 16.66
C ALA A 139 -8.39 -2.35 15.68
N THR A 140 -8.31 -2.82 14.44
CA THR A 140 -9.38 -2.75 13.45
C THR A 140 -10.54 -3.68 13.87
N VAL A 141 -11.63 -3.09 14.37
CA VAL A 141 -12.75 -3.84 14.98
C VAL A 141 -13.74 -4.46 14.00
N ASN A 142 -13.64 -4.18 12.70
CA ASN A 142 -14.59 -4.65 11.67
C ASN A 142 -14.10 -5.88 10.88
N LEU A 143 -13.04 -6.57 11.34
CA LEU A 143 -12.47 -7.72 10.66
C LEU A 143 -12.19 -8.86 11.64
N VAL A 144 -12.40 -10.09 11.19
CA VAL A 144 -11.98 -11.29 11.93
C VAL A 144 -10.46 -11.42 11.77
N SER A 145 -9.73 -11.41 12.89
CA SER A 145 -8.25 -11.52 12.94
C SER A 145 -7.49 -10.51 12.06
N PRO A 146 -7.63 -9.19 12.29
CA PRO A 146 -7.06 -8.17 11.41
C PRO A 146 -5.53 -8.27 11.29
N GLY A 147 -4.86 -8.70 12.36
CA GLY A 147 -3.41 -8.91 12.40
C GLY A 147 -2.90 -10.03 11.48
N ARG A 148 -3.79 -10.76 10.81
CA ARG A 148 -3.46 -11.78 9.80
C ARG A 148 -4.06 -11.47 8.44
N SER A 149 -4.74 -10.33 8.29
CA SER A 149 -5.34 -9.89 7.03
C SER A 149 -4.39 -8.94 6.33
N GLY A 150 -3.92 -9.29 5.13
CA GLY A 150 -3.14 -8.39 4.30
C GLY A 150 -3.94 -7.18 3.81
N MET A 151 -3.24 -6.18 3.29
CA MET A 151 -3.83 -5.09 2.54
C MET A 151 -3.22 -5.04 1.16
N VAL A 152 -4.06 -4.77 0.17
CA VAL A 152 -3.63 -4.52 -1.20
C VAL A 152 -4.03 -3.11 -1.57
N PHE A 153 -3.05 -2.31 -1.98
CA PHE A 153 -3.25 -1.01 -2.56
C PHE A 153 -3.11 -1.14 -4.06
N THR A 154 -4.12 -0.74 -4.82
CA THR A 154 -4.09 -0.78 -6.28
C THR A 154 -4.31 0.60 -6.87
N TRP A 155 -3.59 0.91 -7.93
CA TRP A 155 -3.81 2.12 -8.72
C TRP A 155 -3.83 1.80 -10.21
N ASN A 156 -4.77 2.40 -10.93
CA ASN A 156 -5.09 2.04 -12.31
C ASN A 156 -4.73 3.18 -13.26
N PHE A 157 -4.07 2.87 -14.38
CA PHE A 157 -3.71 3.87 -15.38
C PHE A 157 -3.76 3.35 -16.82
N ARG A 158 -3.75 4.29 -17.75
CA ARG A 158 -3.62 4.06 -19.19
C ARG A 158 -2.85 5.24 -19.80
N LEU A 159 -1.98 4.97 -20.77
CA LEU A 159 -1.38 6.03 -21.56
C LEU A 159 -2.40 6.57 -22.57
N CYS A 160 -2.60 7.89 -22.58
CA CYS A 160 -3.42 8.53 -23.60
C CYS A 160 -2.64 8.58 -24.92
N ASN A 161 -3.30 8.23 -26.03
CA ASN A 161 -2.72 8.47 -27.35
C ASN A 161 -2.73 9.97 -27.68
N ALA A 162 -1.85 10.42 -28.59
CA ALA A 162 -1.80 11.82 -29.03
C ALA A 162 -3.16 12.34 -29.55
N THR A 163 -3.97 11.45 -30.13
CA THR A 163 -5.34 11.71 -30.60
C THR A 163 -6.36 11.91 -29.48
N ASP A 164 -6.14 11.36 -28.28
CA ASP A 164 -7.02 11.58 -27.11
C ASP A 164 -6.86 12.98 -26.50
N ARG A 165 -5.75 13.67 -26.81
CA ARG A 165 -5.40 14.99 -26.23
C ARG A 165 -6.34 16.11 -26.70
N LEU A 166 -7.10 15.90 -27.79
CA LEU A 166 -8.06 16.88 -28.28
C LEU A 166 -9.40 16.86 -27.51
N SER A 167 -9.63 15.92 -26.60
CA SER A 167 -10.92 15.75 -25.92
C SER A 167 -11.00 16.29 -24.48
N ARG A 168 -9.90 16.76 -23.87
CA ARG A 168 -9.93 17.17 -22.46
C ARG A 168 -9.27 18.52 -22.20
N THR A 169 -10.13 19.49 -21.88
CA THR A 169 -9.82 20.84 -21.44
C THR A 169 -8.80 20.87 -20.30
N ARG A 170 -7.92 21.88 -20.36
CA ARG A 170 -6.87 22.25 -19.41
C ARG A 170 -7.37 22.18 -17.95
N ARG A 171 -7.09 21.08 -17.25
CA ARG A 171 -6.95 21.06 -15.79
C ARG A 171 -5.67 20.30 -15.47
N PRO A 172 -4.86 20.76 -14.50
CA PRO A 172 -3.75 19.94 -14.01
C PRO A 172 -4.31 18.58 -13.62
N PHE A 173 -3.62 17.52 -14.06
CA PHE A 173 -3.98 16.13 -13.86
C PHE A 173 -3.94 15.80 -12.36
N LEU A 174 -5.02 16.15 -11.65
CA LEU A 174 -5.38 15.55 -10.37
C LEU A 174 -6.35 14.42 -10.69
N VAL A 175 -5.80 13.24 -10.99
CA VAL A 175 -6.60 12.02 -10.94
C VAL A 175 -6.90 11.77 -9.48
N ARG A 176 -8.14 12.04 -9.07
CA ARG A 176 -8.62 11.67 -7.74
C ARG A 176 -8.50 10.15 -7.60
N PRO A 177 -7.83 9.64 -6.55
CA PRO A 177 -7.68 8.21 -6.36
C PRO A 177 -9.04 7.56 -6.11
N THR A 178 -9.42 6.59 -6.94
CA THR A 178 -10.38 5.56 -6.53
C THR A 178 -9.58 4.49 -5.80
N ALA A 179 -9.38 4.69 -4.49
CA ALA A 179 -8.90 3.65 -3.62
C ALA A 179 -10.03 2.62 -3.46
N ASN A 180 -10.05 1.59 -4.31
CA ASN A 180 -10.79 0.37 -3.98
C ASN A 180 -9.99 -0.37 -2.92
N THR A 181 -10.25 -0.03 -1.65
CA THR A 181 -10.00 -0.95 -0.56
C THR A 181 -11.05 -2.05 -0.67
N SER A 182 -10.70 -3.19 -1.27
CA SER A 182 -11.56 -4.37 -1.19
C SER A 182 -11.65 -4.81 0.27
N ALA A 183 -12.88 -4.79 0.81
CA ALA A 183 -13.23 -5.27 2.14
C ALA A 183 -13.32 -6.79 2.14
#